data_AF-A0A2R7IMT7-F1
#
_entry.id   AF-A0A2R7IMT7-F1
#
_cell.length_a   1.000
_cell.length_b   1.000
_cell.length_c   1.000
_cell.angle_alpha   90.00
_cell.angle_beta   90.00
_cell.angle_gamma   90.00
#
_symmetry.space_group_name_H-M   'P 1'
#
loop_
_entity.id
_entity.type
_entity.pdbx_description
1 polymer ?
#
loop_
_entity_poly.entity_id
_entity_poly.type
_entity_poly.pdbx_seq_one_letter_code
_entity_poly.pdbx_strand_id
1 'polypeptide(L)'
;MALNSGKKTVQGTGRGLMNIGLVAAATVFQGGIAMLASGFGRAARVGQGGNDLAKIADVATYRVLGVGQASLTGGASDGVMPLDVQSGDWVAKNSAGVDAITVAQIGHYCFIVDDETVARHSASGTRPRAGVVIAVDSTGVLVRMAPEIAAAAPRSVFLPFAINATDLAAPTTAELVSPVSGTILRMTTIVQTAIVTGGTITALVGTTTVAGLACAIADAAAKGSVVTGTPTLGDATTQVAAGGRIQIAPDAPFNGGGAVSGILEIGF
;
A
#
# COMPACT_ATOMS: atom_id res chain seq x y z
N MET A 1 22.45 -11.05 -24.51
CA MET A 1 23.65 -10.65 -25.29
C MET A 1 24.41 -9.60 -24.51
N ALA A 2 25.70 -9.81 -24.26
CA ALA A 2 26.55 -8.80 -23.62
C ALA A 2 26.97 -7.73 -24.64
N LEU A 3 27.38 -6.56 -24.13
CA LEU A 3 27.84 -5.43 -24.95
C LEU A 3 29.06 -5.86 -25.79
N ASN A 4 29.04 -5.65 -27.11
CA ASN A 4 30.13 -6.02 -28.04
C ASN A 4 30.90 -4.81 -28.61
N SER A 5 30.54 -3.59 -28.19
CA SER A 5 31.17 -2.34 -28.57
C SER A 5 30.80 -1.22 -27.59
N GLY A 6 31.59 -0.13 -27.58
CA GLY A 6 31.30 1.03 -26.73
C GLY A 6 29.96 1.67 -27.08
N LYS A 7 29.11 1.89 -26.09
CA LYS A 7 27.84 2.62 -26.26
C LYS A 7 28.00 4.06 -25.77
N LYS A 8 27.33 5.00 -26.44
CA LYS A 8 27.13 6.35 -25.87
C LYS A 8 26.37 6.20 -24.55
N THR A 9 27.02 6.55 -23.46
CA THR A 9 26.39 6.67 -22.14
C THR A 9 26.50 8.12 -21.72
N VAL A 10 25.40 8.67 -21.23
CA VAL A 10 25.36 10.03 -20.67
C VAL A 10 24.97 9.85 -19.22
N GLN A 11 25.78 10.37 -18.31
CA GLN A 11 25.41 10.46 -16.90
C GLN A 11 24.27 11.47 -16.79
N GLY A 12 23.18 11.11 -16.09
CA GLY A 12 22.10 12.06 -15.84
C GLY A 12 22.62 13.29 -15.09
N THR A 13 22.54 14.45 -15.71
CA THR A 13 22.94 15.73 -15.12
C THR A 13 21.74 16.32 -14.37
N GLY A 14 21.77 16.24 -13.04
CA GLY A 14 20.78 16.87 -12.18
C GLY A 14 20.50 16.05 -10.93
N ARG A 15 20.61 16.68 -9.76
CA ARG A 15 20.13 16.09 -8.49
C ARG A 15 18.60 16.07 -8.51
N GLY A 16 18.01 15.04 -9.10
CA GLY A 16 16.56 14.80 -9.07
C GLY A 16 15.73 15.46 -10.17
N LEU A 17 16.34 16.06 -11.20
CA LEU A 17 15.58 16.56 -12.36
C LEU A 17 15.29 15.39 -13.32
N MET A 18 14.01 15.20 -13.64
CA MET A 18 13.54 14.16 -14.54
C MET A 18 12.67 14.77 -15.63
N ASN A 19 12.85 14.30 -16.86
CA ASN A 19 11.97 14.65 -17.96
C ASN A 19 10.95 13.54 -18.16
N ILE A 20 9.66 13.88 -18.09
CA ILE A 20 8.56 12.93 -18.26
C ILE A 20 7.61 13.39 -19.35
N GLY A 21 7.17 12.47 -20.20
CA GLY A 21 6.14 12.77 -21.18
C GLY A 21 4.75 12.80 -20.52
N LEU A 22 4.00 13.88 -20.73
CA LEU A 22 2.68 14.07 -20.13
C LEU A 22 1.60 13.19 -20.77
N VAL A 23 0.59 12.83 -19.98
CA VAL A 23 -0.69 12.27 -20.48
C VAL A 23 -1.35 13.28 -21.41
N ALA A 24 -1.96 12.82 -22.51
CA ALA A 24 -2.66 13.65 -23.48
C ALA A 24 -3.70 14.57 -22.79
N ALA A 25 -3.70 15.85 -23.19
CA ALA A 25 -4.55 16.91 -22.62
C ALA A 25 -4.46 17.12 -21.08
N ALA A 26 -3.60 16.40 -20.35
CA ALA A 26 -3.41 16.62 -18.93
C ALA A 26 -2.57 17.87 -18.72
N THR A 27 -3.05 18.78 -17.86
CA THR A 27 -2.31 19.99 -17.50
C THR A 27 -1.60 19.79 -16.18
N VAL A 28 -0.34 20.22 -16.12
CA VAL A 28 0.44 20.36 -14.90
C VAL A 28 0.85 21.82 -14.80
N PHE A 29 0.57 22.46 -13.67
CA PHE A 29 1.01 23.83 -13.42
C PHE A 29 2.42 23.83 -12.81
N GLN A 30 3.19 24.87 -13.12
CA GLN A 30 4.45 25.11 -12.44
C GLN A 30 4.22 25.21 -10.92
N GLY A 31 5.06 24.53 -10.13
CA GLY A 31 4.90 24.45 -8.69
C GLY A 31 3.94 23.34 -8.22
N GLY A 32 3.12 22.79 -9.11
CA GLY A 32 2.26 21.66 -8.82
C GLY A 32 3.04 20.36 -8.63
N ILE A 33 2.58 19.53 -7.71
CA ILE A 33 3.14 18.19 -7.49
C ILE A 33 2.82 17.35 -8.73
N ALA A 34 3.84 16.72 -9.30
CA ALA A 34 3.75 15.87 -10.48
C ALA A 34 4.03 14.42 -10.13
N MET A 35 3.35 13.53 -10.85
CA MET A 35 3.41 12.09 -10.66
C MET A 35 3.42 11.36 -12.00
N LEU A 36 3.94 10.15 -12.02
CA LEU A 36 3.66 9.17 -13.06
C LEU A 36 2.35 8.46 -12.76
N ALA A 37 1.53 8.23 -13.77
CA ALA A 37 0.39 7.32 -13.77
C ALA A 37 0.46 6.48 -15.04
N SER A 38 0.51 5.14 -14.88
CA SER A 38 0.66 4.20 -16.00
C SER A 38 1.80 4.54 -16.98
N GLY A 39 2.90 5.11 -16.47
CA GLY A 39 4.10 5.43 -17.26
C GLY A 39 4.16 6.86 -17.81
N PHE A 40 3.13 7.68 -17.63
CA PHE A 40 3.08 9.06 -18.14
C PHE A 40 2.87 10.10 -17.03
N GLY A 41 3.39 11.31 -17.25
CA GLY A 41 3.34 12.41 -16.30
C GLY A 41 1.98 13.09 -16.22
N ARG A 42 1.58 13.51 -15.02
CA ARG A 42 0.41 14.35 -14.79
C ARG A 42 0.48 15.03 -13.40
N ALA A 43 -0.40 16.00 -13.16
CA ALA A 43 -0.64 16.60 -11.85
C ALA A 43 -1.10 15.55 -10.81
N ALA A 44 -0.58 15.66 -9.58
CA ALA A 44 -0.85 14.70 -8.53
C ALA A 44 -2.34 14.64 -8.17
N ARG A 45 -2.86 13.42 -7.96
CA ARG A 45 -4.26 13.20 -7.61
C ARG A 45 -4.48 11.93 -6.81
N VAL A 46 -5.65 11.83 -6.18
CA VAL A 46 -6.19 10.56 -5.68
C VAL A 46 -6.55 9.62 -6.84
N GLY A 47 -6.57 8.32 -6.55
CA GLY A 47 -7.00 7.30 -7.50
C GLY A 47 -8.38 7.59 -8.08
N GLN A 48 -8.58 7.24 -9.35
CA GLN A 48 -9.86 7.41 -10.05
C GLN A 48 -10.59 6.08 -10.20
N GLY A 49 -11.91 6.13 -10.30
CA GLY A 49 -12.77 4.97 -10.48
C GLY A 49 -14.11 5.10 -9.78
N GLY A 50 -15.07 4.29 -10.21
CA GLY A 50 -16.45 4.31 -9.67
C GLY A 50 -16.57 3.75 -8.24
N ASN A 51 -15.53 3.07 -7.75
CA ASN A 51 -15.45 2.52 -6.40
C ASN A 51 -14.00 2.57 -5.89
N ASP A 52 -13.80 2.32 -4.59
CA ASP A 52 -12.48 2.45 -3.97
C ASP A 52 -11.48 1.38 -4.46
N LEU A 53 -11.96 0.20 -4.85
CA LEU A 53 -11.15 -0.83 -5.52
C LEU A 53 -10.49 -0.33 -6.80
N ALA A 54 -11.27 0.33 -7.67
CA ALA A 54 -10.77 0.90 -8.91
C ALA A 54 -9.79 2.05 -8.64
N LYS A 55 -10.06 2.89 -7.64
CA LYS A 55 -9.13 3.96 -7.22
C LYS A 55 -7.80 3.40 -6.72
N ILE A 56 -7.83 2.34 -5.91
CA ILE A 56 -6.60 1.69 -5.40
C ILE A 56 -5.83 1.05 -6.56
N ALA A 57 -6.52 0.40 -7.51
CA ALA A 57 -5.88 -0.15 -8.70
C ALA A 57 -5.20 0.94 -9.54
N ASP A 58 -5.82 2.12 -9.68
CA ASP A 58 -5.22 3.28 -10.33
C ASP A 58 -3.99 3.78 -9.54
N VAL A 59 -4.10 3.91 -8.21
CA VAL A 59 -3.00 4.28 -7.30
C VAL A 59 -1.81 3.34 -7.38
N ALA A 60 -2.02 2.05 -7.64
CA ALA A 60 -0.92 1.10 -7.80
C ALA A 60 0.03 1.49 -8.97
N THR A 61 -0.50 2.20 -9.98
CA THR A 61 0.28 2.72 -11.12
C THR A 61 1.02 4.03 -10.82
N TYR A 62 0.73 4.64 -9.67
CA TYR A 62 1.14 6.01 -9.35
C TYR A 62 2.52 6.09 -8.71
N ARG A 63 3.35 7.02 -9.17
CA ARG A 63 4.63 7.35 -8.50
C ARG A 63 4.82 8.86 -8.46
N VAL A 64 4.80 9.45 -7.26
CA VAL A 64 5.10 10.88 -7.09
C VAL A 64 6.59 11.10 -7.33
N LEU A 65 6.87 12.11 -8.14
CA LEU A 65 8.23 12.42 -8.58
C LEU A 65 8.78 13.64 -7.86
N GLY A 66 7.98 14.70 -7.76
CA GLY A 66 8.41 16.00 -7.26
C GLY A 66 7.52 17.11 -7.81
N VAL A 67 8.09 18.29 -8.05
CA VAL A 67 7.37 19.49 -8.48
C VAL A 67 7.65 19.81 -9.95
N GLY A 68 6.59 20.10 -10.71
CA GLY A 68 6.67 20.52 -12.11
C GLY A 68 7.35 21.89 -12.26
N GLN A 69 8.33 21.98 -13.16
CA GLN A 69 9.14 23.19 -13.36
C GLN A 69 8.54 24.17 -14.37
N ALA A 70 7.47 23.78 -15.06
CA ALA A 70 6.75 24.61 -16.02
C ALA A 70 5.26 24.27 -16.04
N SER A 71 4.43 25.23 -16.45
CA SER A 71 3.03 24.99 -16.75
C SER A 71 2.91 24.44 -18.17
N LEU A 72 2.50 23.19 -18.31
CA LEU A 72 2.40 22.49 -19.59
C LEU A 72 1.14 21.64 -19.65
N THR A 73 0.55 21.58 -20.85
CA THR A 73 -0.56 20.69 -21.17
C THR A 73 -0.07 19.62 -22.15
N GLY A 74 -0.47 18.37 -21.91
CA GLY A 74 -0.17 17.24 -22.78
C GLY A 74 -0.67 17.44 -24.20
N GLY A 75 0.05 16.85 -25.16
CA GLY A 75 -0.27 16.93 -26.58
C GLY A 75 -1.45 16.05 -26.98
N ALA A 76 -1.56 15.78 -28.28
CA ALA A 76 -2.62 14.92 -28.84
C ALA A 76 -2.51 13.45 -28.42
N SER A 77 -1.31 12.99 -28.03
CA SER A 77 -1.04 11.63 -27.56
C SER A 77 -0.16 11.67 -26.31
N ASP A 78 -0.25 10.61 -25.51
CA ASP A 78 0.58 10.43 -24.32
C ASP A 78 2.07 10.47 -24.67
N GLY A 79 2.86 11.11 -23.83
CA GLY A 79 4.31 11.14 -23.95
C GLY A 79 4.88 12.21 -24.88
N VAL A 80 4.04 12.89 -25.67
CA VAL A 80 4.49 13.86 -26.69
C VAL A 80 5.06 15.13 -26.08
N MET A 81 4.44 15.64 -25.01
CA MET A 81 4.88 16.89 -24.36
C MET A 81 5.76 16.56 -23.15
N PRO A 82 7.06 16.87 -23.20
CA PRO A 82 7.97 16.62 -22.09
C PRO A 82 7.83 17.71 -21.02
N LEU A 83 7.67 17.30 -19.76
CA LEU A 83 7.70 18.16 -18.58
C LEU A 83 8.93 17.82 -17.74
N ASP A 84 9.67 18.85 -17.34
CA ASP A 84 10.70 18.74 -16.32
C ASP A 84 10.08 18.75 -14.92
N VAL A 85 10.42 17.73 -14.14
CA VAL A 85 9.97 17.55 -12.76
C VAL A 85 11.18 17.41 -11.85
N GLN A 86 11.18 18.13 -10.74
CA GLN A 86 12.29 18.15 -9.80
C GLN A 86 11.92 17.46 -8.48
N SER A 87 12.58 16.34 -8.18
CA SER A 87 12.56 15.73 -6.85
C SER A 87 13.27 16.64 -5.83
N GLY A 88 12.86 16.56 -4.57
CA GLY A 88 13.47 17.36 -3.50
C GLY A 88 12.53 17.60 -2.34
N ASP A 89 12.90 18.57 -1.50
CA ASP A 89 12.10 18.99 -0.34
C ASP A 89 11.24 20.17 -0.76
N TRP A 90 9.92 19.97 -0.82
CA TRP A 90 8.95 20.95 -1.31
C TRP A 90 7.82 21.17 -0.31
N VAL A 91 7.36 22.41 -0.19
CA VAL A 91 6.23 22.75 0.70
C VAL A 91 4.91 22.43 -0.01
N ALA A 92 4.06 21.66 0.66
CA ALA A 92 2.70 21.37 0.24
C ALA A 92 1.70 21.92 1.27
N LYS A 93 0.47 22.22 0.83
CA LYS A 93 -0.65 22.54 1.71
C LYS A 93 -0.97 21.35 2.60
N ASN A 94 -1.34 21.66 3.83
CA ASN A 94 -1.78 20.67 4.80
C ASN A 94 -3.28 20.42 4.63
N SER A 95 -3.71 19.17 4.65
CA SER A 95 -5.13 18.85 4.76
C SER A 95 -5.70 19.31 6.10
N ALA A 96 -7.03 19.36 6.21
CA ALA A 96 -7.74 19.79 7.40
C ALA A 96 -8.34 18.60 8.18
N GLY A 97 -8.78 18.86 9.41
CA GLY A 97 -9.51 17.90 10.23
C GLY A 97 -8.66 16.71 10.69
N VAL A 98 -9.23 15.51 10.65
CA VAL A 98 -8.57 14.28 11.12
C VAL A 98 -7.36 13.86 10.29
N ASP A 99 -7.25 14.39 9.07
CA ASP A 99 -6.16 14.08 8.14
C ASP A 99 -5.00 15.07 8.23
N ALA A 100 -5.11 16.12 9.05
CA ALA A 100 -4.08 17.14 9.17
C ALA A 100 -2.76 16.55 9.67
N ILE A 101 -1.68 16.96 9.02
CA ILE A 101 -0.31 16.59 9.38
C ILE A 101 0.19 17.56 10.45
N THR A 102 0.68 17.03 11.56
CA THR A 102 1.24 17.81 12.67
C THR A 102 2.71 17.47 12.84
N VAL A 103 3.39 18.18 13.75
CA VAL A 103 4.79 17.89 14.11
C VAL A 103 5.01 16.42 14.54
N ALA A 104 3.97 15.74 15.03
CA ALA A 104 4.02 14.32 15.38
C ALA A 104 4.19 13.38 14.17
N GLN A 105 4.06 13.89 12.94
CA GLN A 105 4.23 13.12 11.71
C GLN A 105 5.58 13.36 11.03
N ILE A 106 6.48 14.17 11.60
CA ILE A 106 7.84 14.32 11.06
C ILE A 106 8.52 12.95 10.99
N GLY A 107 9.07 12.60 9.82
CA GLY A 107 9.66 11.29 9.52
C GLY A 107 8.68 10.22 9.04
N HIS A 108 7.36 10.49 9.07
CA HIS A 108 6.34 9.59 8.53
C HIS A 108 6.04 9.89 7.06
N TYR A 109 5.48 8.90 6.36
CA TYR A 109 4.96 9.10 5.02
C TYR A 109 3.69 9.96 5.06
N CYS A 110 3.50 10.78 4.02
CA CYS A 110 2.26 11.50 3.77
C CYS A 110 1.70 11.14 2.40
N PHE A 111 0.44 11.47 2.17
CA PHE A 111 -0.34 11.00 1.02
C PHE A 111 -0.95 12.17 0.26
N ILE A 112 -1.06 12.06 -1.06
CA ILE A 112 -1.61 13.09 -1.94
C ILE A 112 -3.11 13.22 -1.75
N VAL A 113 -3.60 14.45 -1.60
CA VAL A 113 -5.02 14.80 -1.76
C VAL A 113 -5.24 15.38 -3.17
N ASP A 114 -4.38 16.32 -3.57
CA ASP A 114 -4.37 16.95 -4.89
C ASP A 114 -2.94 17.44 -5.22
N ASP A 115 -2.79 18.21 -6.29
CA ASP A 115 -1.50 18.68 -6.79
C ASP A 115 -0.85 19.79 -5.95
N GLU A 116 -1.49 20.22 -4.86
CA GLU A 116 -0.89 21.13 -3.88
C GLU A 116 -1.06 20.67 -2.42
N THR A 117 -1.87 19.65 -2.13
CA THR A 117 -2.28 19.27 -0.77
C THR A 117 -1.87 17.85 -0.40
N VAL A 118 -1.35 17.68 0.82
CA VAL A 118 -0.98 16.38 1.42
C VAL A 118 -1.76 16.10 2.71
N ALA A 119 -1.92 14.82 3.02
CA ALA A 119 -2.64 14.31 4.18
C ALA A 119 -1.85 13.23 4.94
N ARG A 120 -2.21 13.05 6.21
CA ARG A 120 -1.66 12.03 7.11
C ARG A 120 -2.03 10.61 6.70
N HIS A 121 -3.25 10.38 6.24
CA HIS A 121 -3.76 9.04 5.95
C HIS A 121 -3.93 8.79 4.45
N SER A 122 -3.79 7.54 4.05
CA SER A 122 -3.94 7.07 2.67
C SER A 122 -5.39 6.96 2.19
N ALA A 123 -6.38 7.24 3.06
CA ALA A 123 -7.80 6.99 2.82
C ALA A 123 -8.04 5.57 2.29
N SER A 124 -7.67 4.57 3.09
CA SER A 124 -7.76 3.14 2.76
C SER A 124 -7.01 2.75 1.46
N GLY A 125 -5.95 3.48 1.12
CA GLY A 125 -5.11 3.22 -0.07
C GLY A 125 -5.53 3.97 -1.34
N THR A 126 -6.56 4.80 -1.29
CA THR A 126 -7.01 5.60 -2.45
C THR A 126 -6.16 6.85 -2.73
N ARG A 127 -5.26 7.20 -1.80
CA ARG A 127 -4.28 8.28 -1.96
C ARG A 127 -2.88 7.72 -2.17
N PRO A 128 -2.16 8.11 -3.24
CA PRO A 128 -0.77 7.68 -3.40
C PRO A 128 0.13 8.34 -2.36
N ARG A 129 1.26 7.70 -2.08
CA ARG A 129 2.30 8.27 -1.23
C ARG A 129 2.94 9.49 -1.92
N ALA A 130 2.96 10.62 -1.23
CA ALA A 130 3.57 11.86 -1.69
C ALA A 130 5.07 11.90 -1.41
N GLY A 131 5.47 11.51 -0.20
CA GLY A 131 6.84 11.63 0.27
C GLY A 131 6.94 11.39 1.77
N VAL A 132 8.01 11.90 2.39
CA VAL A 132 8.23 11.90 3.84
C VAL A 132 8.14 13.32 4.38
N VAL A 133 7.44 13.51 5.49
CA VAL A 133 7.34 14.80 6.17
C VAL A 133 8.69 15.15 6.81
N ILE A 134 9.24 16.31 6.46
CA ILE A 134 10.51 16.84 6.98
C ILE A 134 10.27 17.90 8.05
N ALA A 135 9.31 18.80 7.82
CA ALA A 135 8.92 19.84 8.77
C ALA A 135 7.46 20.23 8.57
N VAL A 136 6.85 20.83 9.60
CA VAL A 136 5.50 21.41 9.55
C VAL A 136 5.58 22.78 10.18
N ASP A 137 5.17 23.81 9.44
CA ASP A 137 5.13 25.20 9.91
C ASP A 137 3.86 25.91 9.38
N SER A 138 3.76 27.22 9.61
CA SER A 138 2.61 28.02 9.18
C SER A 138 2.46 28.15 7.66
N THR A 139 3.51 27.87 6.90
CA THR A 139 3.54 27.88 5.44
C THR A 139 2.96 26.59 4.86
N GLY A 140 3.07 25.48 5.60
CA GLY A 140 2.54 24.18 5.19
C GLY A 140 3.39 23.02 5.71
N VAL A 141 3.43 21.95 4.92
CA VAL A 141 4.18 20.72 5.22
C VAL A 141 5.34 20.63 4.26
N LEU A 142 6.57 20.67 4.76
CA LEU A 142 7.76 20.40 3.97
C LEU A 142 7.87 18.88 3.76
N VAL A 143 7.78 18.44 2.51
CA VAL A 143 7.79 17.02 2.14
C VAL A 143 8.97 16.72 1.24
N ARG A 144 9.74 15.69 1.60
CA ARG A 144 10.74 15.11 0.70
C ARG A 144 10.05 14.21 -0.31
N MET A 145 9.94 14.71 -1.54
CA MET A 145 9.33 14.04 -2.68
C MET A 145 10.41 13.46 -3.57
N ALA A 146 10.38 12.14 -3.78
CA ALA A 146 11.28 11.44 -4.68
C ALA A 146 10.67 10.12 -5.14
N PRO A 147 10.96 9.65 -6.37
CA PRO A 147 10.38 8.44 -6.93
C PRO A 147 10.69 7.19 -6.09
N GLU A 148 11.88 7.09 -5.50
CA GLU A 148 12.26 5.98 -4.62
C GLU A 148 11.46 5.94 -3.31
N ILE A 149 11.02 7.10 -2.82
CA ILE A 149 10.18 7.22 -1.63
C ILE A 149 8.74 6.82 -1.99
N ALA A 150 8.26 7.28 -3.15
CA ALA A 150 6.93 6.94 -3.65
C ALA A 150 6.82 5.47 -4.08
N ALA A 151 7.91 4.85 -4.55
CA ALA A 151 7.97 3.45 -4.96
C ALA A 151 8.25 2.48 -3.80
N ALA A 152 8.67 2.96 -2.64
CA ALA A 152 8.91 2.11 -1.49
C ALA A 152 7.63 1.33 -1.14
N ALA A 153 7.73 0.01 -1.00
CA ALA A 153 6.62 -0.82 -0.56
C ALA A 153 6.04 -0.27 0.77
N PRO A 154 4.73 -0.43 1.02
CA PRO A 154 4.18 -0.19 2.36
C PRO A 154 5.02 -0.96 3.40
N ARG A 155 5.22 -0.38 4.59
CA ARG A 155 5.94 -1.11 5.63
C ARG A 155 5.02 -2.24 6.07
N SER A 156 5.50 -3.48 6.03
CA SER A 156 4.71 -4.62 6.49
C SER A 156 5.22 -5.12 7.83
N VAL A 157 4.30 -5.46 8.72
CA VAL A 157 4.57 -6.26 9.92
C VAL A 157 3.89 -7.62 9.73
N PHE A 158 4.59 -8.67 10.17
CA PHE A 158 4.09 -10.04 10.13
C PHE A 158 3.77 -10.50 11.55
N LEU A 159 2.51 -10.86 11.79
CA LEU A 159 2.07 -11.45 13.05
C LEU A 159 2.00 -12.97 12.90
N PRO A 160 2.93 -13.72 13.53
CA PRO A 160 2.86 -15.16 13.52
C PRO A 160 1.72 -15.66 14.41
N PHE A 161 1.06 -16.74 14.01
CA PHE A 161 0.05 -17.44 14.81
C PHE A 161 0.26 -18.95 14.75
N ALA A 162 -0.28 -19.65 15.75
CA ALA A 162 -0.38 -21.10 15.77
C ALA A 162 -1.71 -21.50 16.42
N ILE A 163 -2.35 -22.52 15.86
CA ILE A 163 -3.54 -23.17 16.41
C ILE A 163 -3.16 -24.65 16.60
N ASN A 164 -3.08 -25.06 17.85
CA ASN A 164 -2.74 -26.45 18.21
C ASN A 164 -3.89 -27.40 17.85
N ALA A 165 -3.66 -28.71 17.96
CA ALA A 165 -4.66 -29.71 17.58
C ALA A 165 -5.98 -29.62 18.36
N THR A 166 -5.89 -29.35 19.67
CA THR A 166 -7.07 -29.25 20.53
C THR A 166 -7.92 -28.05 20.15
N ASP A 167 -7.29 -26.91 19.93
CA ASP A 167 -7.94 -25.66 19.56
C ASP A 167 -8.50 -25.73 18.14
N LEU A 168 -7.78 -26.36 17.21
CA LEU A 168 -8.21 -26.53 15.83
C LEU A 168 -9.42 -27.47 15.71
N ALA A 169 -9.50 -28.49 16.57
CA ALA A 169 -10.66 -29.37 16.68
C ALA A 169 -11.83 -28.73 17.45
N ALA A 170 -11.57 -27.77 18.33
CA ALA A 170 -12.57 -27.06 19.15
C ALA A 170 -13.01 -25.70 18.57
N PRO A 171 -12.89 -25.54 17.25
CA PRO A 171 -12.67 -24.27 16.51
C PRO A 171 -12.31 -23.03 17.37
N THR A 172 -11.34 -23.16 18.26
CA THR A 172 -10.87 -22.07 19.11
C THR A 172 -9.96 -21.14 18.30
N THR A 173 -10.17 -19.83 18.47
CA THR A 173 -9.44 -18.80 17.73
C THR A 173 -8.06 -18.53 18.33
N ALA A 174 -7.04 -18.31 17.49
CA ALA A 174 -5.80 -17.67 17.93
C ALA A 174 -6.02 -16.16 18.07
N GLU A 175 -5.67 -15.61 19.23
CA GLU A 175 -5.80 -14.18 19.55
C GLU A 175 -4.48 -13.46 19.30
N LEU A 176 -4.54 -12.39 18.52
CA LEU A 176 -3.40 -11.53 18.17
C LEU A 176 -3.72 -10.08 18.52
N VAL A 177 -2.69 -9.30 18.78
CA VAL A 177 -2.81 -7.84 18.98
C VAL A 177 -2.01 -7.15 17.89
N SER A 178 -2.63 -6.22 17.17
CA SER A 178 -1.92 -5.45 16.16
C SER A 178 -0.96 -4.46 16.81
N PRO A 179 0.35 -4.47 16.49
CA PRO A 179 1.29 -3.47 17.00
C PRO A 179 1.18 -2.14 16.26
N VAL A 180 0.48 -2.11 15.11
CA VAL A 180 0.39 -0.95 14.21
C VAL A 180 -1.05 -0.70 13.78
N SER A 181 -1.35 0.53 13.39
CA SER A 181 -2.56 0.82 12.63
C SER A 181 -2.27 0.60 11.15
N GLY A 182 -3.09 -0.17 10.45
CA GLY A 182 -2.83 -0.53 9.06
C GLY A 182 -3.92 -1.39 8.42
N THR A 183 -3.58 -1.96 7.27
CA THR A 183 -4.46 -2.79 6.45
C THR A 183 -3.93 -4.22 6.44
N ILE A 184 -4.78 -5.20 6.75
CA ILE A 184 -4.46 -6.61 6.53
C ILE A 184 -4.32 -6.85 5.02
N LEU A 185 -3.18 -7.37 4.59
CA LEU A 185 -2.86 -7.57 3.18
C LEU A 185 -2.98 -9.03 2.75
N ARG A 186 -2.66 -9.96 3.65
CA ARG A 186 -2.55 -11.38 3.34
C ARG A 186 -2.48 -12.22 4.60
N MET A 187 -2.98 -13.44 4.52
CA MET A 187 -2.72 -14.50 5.51
C MET A 187 -2.14 -15.71 4.80
N THR A 188 -1.10 -16.29 5.38
CA THR A 188 -0.54 -17.57 4.90
C THR A 188 -0.56 -18.56 6.05
N THR A 189 -1.15 -19.72 5.80
CA THR A 189 -1.31 -20.82 6.75
C THR A 189 -0.53 -22.03 6.26
N ILE A 190 0.16 -22.73 7.15
CA ILE A 190 0.88 -23.97 6.91
C ILE A 190 0.38 -25.07 7.85
N VAL A 191 0.19 -26.26 7.31
CA VAL A 191 -0.20 -27.46 8.06
C VAL A 191 1.01 -28.02 8.82
N GLN A 192 0.94 -28.06 10.15
CA GLN A 192 2.01 -28.54 11.04
C GLN A 192 1.91 -30.04 11.31
N THR A 193 0.70 -30.58 11.32
CA THR A 193 0.41 -32.02 11.45
C THR A 193 -0.69 -32.36 10.47
N ALA A 194 -0.61 -33.53 9.83
CA ALA A 194 -1.56 -33.94 8.80
C ALA A 194 -3.02 -33.80 9.30
N ILE A 195 -3.87 -33.27 8.42
CA ILE A 195 -5.28 -33.00 8.68
C ILE A 195 -6.11 -34.09 8.02
N VAL A 196 -7.14 -34.58 8.70
CA VAL A 196 -8.07 -35.57 8.15
C VAL A 196 -9.24 -34.85 7.48
N THR A 197 -10.00 -34.07 8.24
CA THR A 197 -11.07 -33.22 7.72
C THR A 197 -10.60 -31.76 7.74
N GLY A 198 -10.56 -31.15 6.55
CA GLY A 198 -10.17 -29.78 6.32
C GLY A 198 -11.26 -28.77 6.69
N GLY A 199 -10.99 -27.51 6.38
CA GLY A 199 -11.85 -26.38 6.74
C GLY A 199 -11.18 -25.07 6.35
N THR A 200 -11.82 -23.95 6.67
CA THR A 200 -11.31 -22.62 6.35
C THR A 200 -10.75 -21.95 7.58
N ILE A 201 -9.54 -21.42 7.46
CA ILE A 201 -9.01 -20.47 8.43
C ILE A 201 -9.30 -19.05 7.92
N THR A 202 -9.94 -18.23 8.74
CA THR A 202 -10.29 -16.83 8.44
C THR A 202 -9.63 -15.89 9.44
N ALA A 203 -9.52 -14.61 9.09
CA ALA A 203 -9.10 -13.57 10.03
C ALA A 203 -10.29 -12.66 10.36
N LEU A 204 -10.34 -12.16 11.59
CA LEU A 204 -11.32 -11.19 12.05
C LEU A 204 -10.59 -10.00 12.69
N VAL A 205 -11.12 -8.79 12.50
CA VAL A 205 -10.73 -7.61 13.27
C VAL A 205 -11.82 -7.35 14.30
N GLY A 206 -11.46 -7.39 15.59
CA GLY A 206 -12.43 -7.35 16.69
C GLY A 206 -13.31 -8.60 16.71
N THR A 207 -14.48 -8.50 16.11
CA THR A 207 -15.46 -9.60 15.91
C THR A 207 -15.94 -9.69 14.46
N THR A 208 -15.38 -8.87 13.56
CA THR A 208 -15.82 -8.76 12.17
C THR A 208 -14.89 -9.53 11.27
N THR A 209 -15.42 -10.49 10.52
CA THR A 209 -14.65 -11.25 9.52
C THR A 209 -14.08 -10.33 8.44
N VAL A 210 -12.80 -10.51 8.16
CA VAL A 210 -12.11 -9.82 7.07
C VAL A 210 -12.63 -10.38 5.75
N ALA A 211 -13.32 -9.55 4.98
CA ALA A 211 -13.96 -9.94 3.73
C ALA A 211 -12.94 -10.54 2.75
N GLY A 212 -13.30 -11.67 2.15
CA GLY A 212 -12.48 -12.37 1.16
C GLY A 212 -11.24 -13.09 1.70
N LEU A 213 -10.84 -12.86 2.96
CA LEU A 213 -9.64 -13.46 3.52
C LEU A 213 -9.90 -14.85 4.10
N ALA A 214 -9.63 -15.86 3.29
CA ALA A 214 -9.81 -17.27 3.64
C ALA A 214 -8.61 -18.11 3.21
N CYS A 215 -8.13 -18.98 4.11
CA CYS A 215 -7.20 -20.06 3.80
C CYS A 215 -7.96 -21.39 3.88
N ALA A 216 -8.47 -21.87 2.76
CA ALA A 216 -9.15 -23.16 2.67
C ALA A 216 -8.12 -24.31 2.69
N ILE A 217 -8.08 -25.05 3.79
CA ILE A 217 -7.25 -26.23 3.94
C ILE A 217 -8.08 -27.43 3.51
N ALA A 218 -7.57 -28.21 2.56
CA ALA A 218 -8.28 -29.37 2.02
C ALA A 218 -8.38 -30.53 3.04
N ASP A 219 -9.37 -31.39 2.84
CA ASP A 219 -9.39 -32.72 3.44
C ASP A 219 -8.11 -33.49 3.11
N ALA A 220 -7.64 -34.32 4.04
CA ALA A 220 -6.39 -35.08 3.93
C ALA A 220 -5.13 -34.21 3.66
N ALA A 221 -5.15 -32.92 4.02
CA ALA A 221 -3.99 -32.05 3.80
C ALA A 221 -2.76 -32.57 4.55
N ALA A 222 -1.66 -32.73 3.81
CA ALA A 222 -0.40 -33.23 4.34
C ALA A 222 0.31 -32.16 5.20
N LYS A 223 1.17 -32.63 6.11
CA LYS A 223 2.11 -31.74 6.79
C LYS A 223 2.95 -30.97 5.76
N GLY A 224 3.08 -29.67 5.95
CA GLY A 224 3.82 -28.78 5.06
C GLY A 224 2.97 -28.18 3.94
N SER A 225 1.70 -28.56 3.79
CA SER A 225 0.78 -27.88 2.86
C SER A 225 0.64 -26.41 3.26
N VAL A 226 0.91 -25.51 2.31
CA VAL A 226 0.82 -24.06 2.49
C VAL A 226 -0.36 -23.52 1.68
N VAL A 227 -1.20 -22.72 2.33
CA VAL A 227 -2.33 -22.03 1.71
C VAL A 227 -2.23 -20.54 2.01
N THR A 228 -2.47 -19.71 1.01
CA THR A 228 -2.44 -18.25 1.14
C THR A 228 -3.78 -17.67 0.74
N GLY A 229 -4.35 -16.84 1.60
CA GLY A 229 -5.54 -16.06 1.34
C GLY A 229 -5.22 -14.58 1.25
N THR A 230 -5.96 -13.87 0.41
CA THR A 230 -5.88 -12.41 0.27
C THR A 230 -7.27 -11.83 0.51
N PRO A 231 -7.40 -10.75 1.30
CA PRO A 231 -8.68 -10.11 1.53
C PRO A 231 -9.21 -9.47 0.25
N THR A 232 -10.51 -9.16 0.25
CA THR A 232 -11.08 -8.23 -0.70
C THR A 232 -10.41 -6.88 -0.52
N LEU A 233 -9.69 -6.44 -1.55
CA LEU A 233 -8.93 -5.20 -1.52
C LEU A 233 -9.85 -4.00 -1.20
N GLY A 234 -9.39 -3.06 -0.39
CA GLY A 234 -10.15 -1.85 -0.03
C GLY A 234 -11.37 -2.07 0.88
N ASP A 235 -11.68 -3.30 1.28
CA ASP A 235 -12.78 -3.57 2.20
C ASP A 235 -12.47 -3.01 3.60
N ALA A 236 -13.44 -2.33 4.23
CA ALA A 236 -13.27 -1.69 5.53
C ALA A 236 -12.90 -2.67 6.65
N THR A 237 -13.28 -3.94 6.51
CA THR A 237 -12.96 -5.00 7.48
C THR A 237 -11.47 -5.35 7.54
N THR A 238 -10.68 -4.92 6.55
CA THR A 238 -9.22 -5.09 6.53
C THR A 238 -8.48 -4.10 7.44
N GLN A 239 -9.15 -3.03 7.89
CA GLN A 239 -8.53 -1.98 8.69
C GLN A 239 -8.39 -2.41 10.13
N VAL A 240 -7.18 -2.30 10.68
CA VAL A 240 -6.89 -2.58 12.09
C VAL A 240 -6.17 -1.41 12.73
N ALA A 241 -6.49 -1.12 14.00
CA ALA A 241 -5.82 -0.10 14.80
C ALA A 241 -4.64 -0.70 15.58
N ALA A 242 -3.64 0.11 15.92
CA ALA A 242 -2.62 -0.27 16.89
C ALA A 242 -3.27 -0.60 18.25
N GLY A 243 -2.83 -1.69 18.87
CA GLY A 243 -3.47 -2.28 20.05
C GLY A 243 -4.80 -3.01 19.76
N GLY A 244 -5.26 -3.02 18.50
CA GLY A 244 -6.52 -3.64 18.09
C GLY A 244 -6.46 -5.16 18.15
N ARG A 245 -7.59 -5.76 18.52
CA ARG A 245 -7.78 -7.21 18.56
C ARG A 245 -7.89 -7.79 17.15
N ILE A 246 -7.15 -8.85 16.90
CA ILE A 246 -7.24 -9.68 15.69
C ILE A 246 -7.49 -11.13 16.13
N GLN A 247 -8.39 -11.82 15.45
CA GLN A 247 -8.61 -13.24 15.66
C GLN A 247 -8.29 -14.02 14.39
N ILE A 248 -7.63 -15.17 14.53
CA ILE A 248 -7.50 -16.16 13.45
C ILE A 248 -8.38 -17.34 13.83
N ALA A 249 -9.42 -17.58 13.03
CA ALA A 249 -10.52 -18.47 13.39
C ALA A 249 -10.71 -19.58 12.36
N PRO A 250 -10.71 -20.85 12.79
CA PRO A 250 -11.32 -21.93 12.02
C PRO A 250 -12.83 -21.69 11.91
N ASP A 251 -13.39 -21.80 10.70
CA ASP A 251 -14.84 -21.66 10.46
C ASP A 251 -15.64 -22.87 10.95
N ALA A 252 -14.98 -24.02 11.04
CA ALA A 252 -15.55 -25.28 11.50
C ALA A 252 -14.48 -26.13 12.22
N PRO A 253 -14.90 -27.14 13.00
CA PRO A 253 -13.99 -28.14 13.56
C PRO A 253 -13.21 -28.91 12.49
N PHE A 254 -11.88 -28.92 12.62
CA PHE A 254 -11.04 -29.86 11.89
C PHE A 254 -10.99 -31.17 12.68
N ASN A 255 -11.75 -32.16 12.21
CA ASN A 255 -11.87 -33.43 12.91
C ASN A 255 -10.74 -34.40 12.54
N GLY A 256 -10.37 -35.28 13.48
CA GLY A 256 -9.38 -36.35 13.24
C GLY A 256 -7.91 -35.96 13.44
N GLY A 257 -7.64 -34.82 14.08
CA GLY A 257 -6.29 -34.32 14.35
C GLY A 257 -5.78 -33.35 13.29
N GLY A 258 -4.65 -32.71 13.59
CA GLY A 258 -4.07 -31.66 12.75
C GLY A 258 -3.57 -30.50 13.59
N ALA A 259 -2.75 -29.62 13.02
CA ALA A 259 -2.37 -28.36 13.64
C ALA A 259 -1.97 -27.40 12.53
N VAL A 260 -2.17 -26.11 12.72
CA VAL A 260 -1.78 -25.10 11.73
C VAL A 260 -0.99 -23.99 12.39
N SER A 261 -0.09 -23.39 11.63
CA SER A 261 0.52 -22.11 11.99
C SER A 261 0.57 -21.21 10.78
N GLY A 262 0.95 -19.96 10.95
CA GLY A 262 0.98 -19.04 9.84
C GLY A 262 1.45 -17.67 10.21
N ILE A 263 1.31 -16.77 9.25
CA ILE A 263 1.58 -15.35 9.39
C ILE A 263 0.41 -14.55 8.82
N LEU A 264 0.06 -13.47 9.51
CA LEU A 264 -0.82 -12.42 9.03
C LEU A 264 0.03 -11.19 8.71
N GLU A 265 -0.09 -10.66 7.50
CA GLU A 265 0.62 -9.47 7.05
C GLU A 265 -0.25 -8.22 7.20
N ILE A 266 0.28 -7.19 7.85
CA ILE A 266 -0.35 -5.88 8.01
C ILE A 266 0.56 -4.82 7.39
N GLY A 267 0.05 -4.10 6.39
CA GLY A 267 0.72 -2.94 5.79
C GLY A 267 0.37 -1.64 6.50
N PHE A 268 1.36 -0.77 6.73
CA PHE A 268 1.26 0.55 7.38
C PHE A 268 2.23 1.60 6.79
#